data_AF-A0A550GJE0-F1
#
_entry.id   AF-A0A550GJE0-F1
#
_cell.length_a   1.000
_cell.length_b   1.000
_cell.length_c   1.000
_cell.angle_alpha   90.00
_cell.angle_beta   90.00
_cell.angle_gamma   90.00
#
_symmetry.space_group_name_H-M   'P 1'
#
loop_
_entity.id
_entity.type
_entity.pdbx_description
1 polymer ?
#
loop_
_entity_poly.entity_id
_entity_poly.type
_entity_poly.pdbx_seq_one_letter_code
_entity_poly.pdbx_strand_id
1 'polypeptide(L)' 'MTPEDEDFFLELIDLTGWGNTAADFRRMLYYEPGGCFKASADGVDVGMVGSTRYGSVGWIGNLVVHPGHREGGIGA' A
#
# COMPACT_ATOMS: atom_id res chain seq x y z
N MET A 1 5.22 -1.18 5.70
CA MET A 1 4.19 -2.22 5.92
C MET A 1 4.87 -3.45 6.44
N THR A 2 4.27 -4.09 7.44
CA THR A 2 4.71 -5.35 8.03
C THR A 2 3.66 -6.44 7.78
N PRO A 3 3.94 -7.72 8.06
CA PRO A 3 2.93 -8.77 7.93
C PRO A 3 1.64 -8.52 8.73
N GLU A 4 1.70 -7.74 9.81
CA GLU A 4 0.51 -7.35 10.58
C GLU A 4 -0.43 -6.37 9.85
N ASP A 5 0.03 -5.75 8.75
CA ASP A 5 -0.76 -4.79 7.97
C ASP A 5 -1.63 -5.45 6.88
N GLU A 6 -1.82 -6.77 6.90
CA GLU A 6 -2.56 -7.50 5.87
C GLU A 6 -4.03 -7.07 5.77
N ASP A 7 -4.70 -6.93 6.91
CA ASP A 7 -6.11 -6.51 6.95
C ASP A 7 -6.25 -5.08 6.39
N PHE A 8 -5.33 -4.19 6.75
CA PHE A 8 -5.29 -2.82 6.22
C PHE A 8 -5.09 -2.78 4.70
N PHE A 9 -4.20 -3.63 4.16
CA PHE A 9 -4.02 -3.75 2.72
C PHE A 9 -5.31 -4.20 2.04
N LEU A 10 -5.96 -5.26 2.55
CA LEU A 10 -7.16 -5.81 1.96
C LEU A 10 -8.32 -4.80 1.99
N GLU A 11 -8.51 -4.10 3.10
CA GLU A 11 -9.51 -3.03 3.21
C GLU A 11 -9.29 -1.93 2.16
N LEU A 12 -8.07 -1.44 2.01
CA LEU A 12 -7.77 -0.42 0.99
C LEU A 12 -7.95 -0.93 -0.44
N ILE A 13 -7.57 -2.18 -0.72
CA ILE A 13 -7.74 -2.78 -2.05
C ILE A 13 -9.20 -3.00 -2.40
N ASP A 14 -10.03 -3.44 -1.45
CA ASP A 14 -11.46 -3.65 -1.69
C ASP A 14 -12.15 -2.36 -2.14
N LEU A 15 -11.71 -1.20 -1.63
CA LEU A 15 -12.19 0.12 -2.06
C LEU A 15 -11.80 0.49 -3.51
N THR A 16 -10.82 -0.20 -4.10
CA THR A 16 -10.38 0.03 -5.49
C THR A 16 -11.07 -0.87 -6.51
N GLY A 17 -11.54 -2.05 -6.09
CA GLY A 17 -12.03 -3.10 -6.99
C GLY A 17 -10.96 -3.80 -7.83
N TRP A 18 -9.67 -3.65 -7.50
CA TRP A 18 -8.56 -4.27 -8.26
C TRP A 18 -8.42 -5.78 -8.02
N GLY A 19 -8.97 -6.31 -6.93
CA GLY A 19 -9.00 -7.75 -6.65
C GLY A 19 -7.66 -8.35 -6.23
N ASN A 20 -6.74 -7.56 -5.67
CA ASN A 20 -5.55 -8.13 -5.03
C ASN A 20 -5.94 -8.92 -3.78
N THR A 21 -5.18 -9.98 -3.50
CA THR A 21 -5.44 -10.92 -2.42
C THR A 21 -4.40 -10.83 -1.31
N ALA A 22 -4.65 -11.49 -0.17
CA ALA A 22 -3.67 -11.65 0.91
C ALA A 22 -2.36 -12.30 0.41
N ALA A 23 -2.45 -13.21 -0.56
CA ALA A 23 -1.26 -13.81 -1.16
C ALA A 23 -0.43 -12.79 -1.96
N ASP A 24 -1.08 -11.81 -2.60
CA ASP A 24 -0.39 -10.73 -3.32
C ASP A 24 0.28 -9.76 -2.35
N PHE A 25 -0.37 -9.43 -1.23
CA PHE A 25 0.24 -8.66 -0.14
C PHE A 25 1.52 -9.31 0.41
N ARG A 26 1.42 -10.59 0.80
CA ARG A 26 2.57 -11.35 1.32
C ARG A 26 3.68 -11.45 0.29
N ARG A 27 3.34 -11.62 -1.00
CA ARG A 27 4.31 -11.65 -2.09
C ARG A 27 5.03 -10.30 -2.24
N MET A 28 4.30 -9.20 -2.17
CA MET A 28 4.84 -7.85 -2.24
C MET A 28 5.84 -7.60 -1.09
N LEU A 29 5.47 -7.95 0.15
CA LEU A 29 6.37 -7.86 1.31
C LEU A 29 7.57 -8.81 1.23
N TYR A 30 7.39 -10.01 0.66
CA TYR A 30 8.47 -10.98 0.49
C TYR A 30 9.54 -10.45 -0.47
N TYR A 31 9.13 -9.89 -1.62
CA TYR A 31 10.09 -9.35 -2.59
C TYR A 31 10.73 -8.05 -2.11
N GLU A 32 9.95 -7.18 -1.47
CA GLU A 32 10.39 -5.82 -1.13
C GLU A 32 9.97 -5.42 0.29
N PRO A 33 10.57 -6.04 1.32
CA PRO A 33 10.19 -5.81 2.71
C PRO A 33 10.41 -4.35 3.16
N GLY A 34 11.35 -3.65 2.52
CA GLY A 34 11.61 -2.22 2.76
C GLY A 34 10.94 -1.28 1.75
N GLY A 35 10.27 -1.82 0.73
CA GLY A 35 9.67 -1.04 -0.38
C GLY A 35 8.18 -0.78 -0.21
N CYS A 36 7.59 -1.16 0.91
CA CYS A 36 6.15 -1.09 1.14
C CYS A 36 5.84 -0.13 2.28
N PHE A 37 5.02 0.89 2.02
CA PHE A 37 4.82 2.00 2.96
C PHE A 37 3.33 2.23 3.27
N LYS A 38 3.06 2.70 4.49
CA LYS A 38 1.76 3.23 4.90
C LYS A 38 1.86 4.73 5.03
N ALA A 39 0.76 5.42 4.81
CA ALA A 39 0.59 6.83 5.12
C ALA A 39 -0.46 6.96 6.22
N SER A 40 -0.11 7.69 7.28
CA SER A 40 -0.98 7.93 8.43
C SER A 40 -1.35 9.40 8.51
N ALA A 41 -2.61 9.70 8.81
CA ALA A 41 -3.12 11.04 9.10
C ALA A 41 -3.85 11.00 10.44
N ASP A 42 -3.53 11.93 11.34
CA ASP A 42 -4.12 12.02 12.69
C ASP A 42 -4.09 10.70 13.49
N GLY A 43 -3.01 9.93 13.32
CA GLY A 43 -2.81 8.64 13.99
C GLY A 43 -3.58 7.46 13.38
N VAL A 44 -4.24 7.67 12.23
CA VAL A 44 -4.98 6.64 11.50
C VAL A 44 -4.24 6.33 10.20
N ASP A 45 -4.05 5.06 9.88
CA ASP A 45 -3.52 4.63 8.58
C ASP A 45 -4.59 4.80 7.50
N VAL A 46 -4.27 5.55 6.44
CA VAL A 46 -5.24 6.02 5.45
C VAL A 46 -4.76 5.89 4.00
N GLY A 47 -3.52 5.46 3.80
CA GLY A 47 -2.99 5.19 2.48
C GLY A 47 -1.86 4.18 2.50
N MET A 48 -1.55 3.63 1.33
CA MET A 48 -0.42 2.75 1.13
C MET A 48 0.22 2.94 -0.23
N VAL A 49 1.47 2.49 -0.32
CA VAL A 49 2.13 2.27 -1.60
C VAL A 49 3.03 1.04 -1.51
N GLY A 50 2.92 0.18 -2.52
CA GLY A 50 3.88 -0.86 -2.80
C GLY A 50 4.94 -0.35 -3.78
N SER A 51 6.20 -0.70 -3.56
CA SER A 51 7.24 -0.40 -4.54
C SER A 51 8.21 -1.57 -4.69
N THR A 52 8.80 -1.65 -5.88
CA THR A 52 9.78 -2.69 -6.21
C THR A 52 10.96 -2.11 -6.93
N ARG A 53 12.16 -2.44 -6.46
CA ARG A 53 13.42 -1.93 -7.02
C ARG A 53 13.92 -2.89 -8.09
N TYR A 54 14.07 -2.37 -9.30
CA TYR A 54 14.68 -3.07 -10.43
C TYR A 54 16.02 -2.44 -10.77
N GLY A 55 17.06 -2.77 -10.01
CA GLY A 55 18.39 -2.21 -10.21
C GLY A 55 18.42 -0.70 -10.00
N SER A 56 18.57 0.07 -11.08
CA SER A 56 18.61 1.54 -11.03
C SER A 56 17.25 2.21 -11.15
N VAL A 57 16.17 1.46 -11.40
CA VAL A 57 14.81 2.00 -11.52
C VAL A 57 13.89 1.37 -10.47
N GLY A 58 12.74 2.01 -10.22
CA GLY A 58 11.71 1.51 -9.31
C GLY A 58 10.36 1.43 -10.00
N TRP A 59 9.53 0.51 -9.54
CA TRP A 59 8.12 0.40 -9.91
C TRP A 59 7.25 0.77 -8.72
N ILE A 60 6.22 1.58 -8.95
CA ILE A 60 5.19 1.87 -7.96
C ILE A 60 3.97 1.01 -8.29
N GLY A 61 3.59 0.14 -7.37
CA GLY A 61 2.37 -0.65 -7.40
C GLY A 61 1.45 -0.27 -6.23
N ASN A 62 0.16 -0.58 -6.36
CA ASN A 62 -0.78 -0.46 -5.24
C ASN A 62 -0.73 0.88 -4.47
N LEU A 63 -0.63 2.01 -5.18
CA LEU A 63 -0.73 3.35 -4.60
C LEU A 63 -2.21 3.68 -4.37
N VAL A 64 -2.63 3.67 -3.11
CA VAL A 64 -4.05 3.86 -2.74
C VAL A 64 -4.15 4.80 -1.56
N VAL A 65 -5.07 5.77 -1.65
CA VAL A 65 -5.50 6.61 -0.52
C VAL A 65 -6.98 6.37 -0.29
N HIS A 66 -7.34 6.14 0.97
CA HIS A 66 -8.72 5.97 1.43
C HIS A 66 -9.60 7.12 0.90
N PRO A 67 -10.78 6.86 0.30
CA PRO A 67 -11.61 7.89 -0.32
C PRO A 67 -11.90 9.12 0.55
N GLY A 68 -12.16 8.90 1.85
CA GLY A 68 -12.42 9.97 2.81
C GLY A 68 -11.22 10.86 3.16
N HIS A 69 -10.01 10.53 2.69
CA HIS A 69 -8.78 11.27 2.96
C HIS A 69 -8.07 11.73 1.68
N ARG A 70 -8.76 11.68 0.53
CA ARG A 70 -8.24 12.20 -0.75
C ARG A 70 -8.23 13.73 -0.75
N GLU A 71 -7.51 14.32 -1.72
CA GLU A 71 -7.34 15.77 -1.88
C GLU A 71 -6.59 16.47 -0.72
N GLY A 72 -6.14 15.71 0.29
CA GLY A 72 -5.32 16.20 1.42
C GLY A 72 -3.81 16.06 1.23
N GLY A 73 -3.33 15.71 0.03
CA GLY A 73 -1.89 15.56 -0.25
C GLY A 73 -1.23 14.27 0.25
N ILE A 74 -1.99 13.29 0.73
CA ILE A 74 -1.47 12.04 1.32
C ILE A 74 -0.70 11.18 0.30
N GLY A 75 -1.15 11.18 -0.95
CA GLY A 75 -0.52 10.41 -2.04
C GLY A 75 0.42 11.24 -2.93
N ALA A 76 0.82 12.43 -2.48
CA ALA A 76 1.67 13.35 -3.24
C ALA A 76 3.16 12.98 -3.20
#